data_AF-A0AAU4DSG2-F1
#
_entry.id   AF-A0AAU4DSG2-F1
#
_cell.length_a   1.000
_cell.length_b   1.000
_cell.length_c   1.000
_cell.angle_alpha   90.00
_cell.angle_beta   90.00
_cell.angle_gamma   90.00
#
_symmetry.space_group_name_H-M   'P 1'
#
loop_
_entity.id
_entity.type
_entity.pdbx_description
1 polymer ?
#
loop_
_entity_poly.entity_id
_entity_poly.type
_entity_poly.pdbx_seq_one_letter_code
_entity_poly.pdbx_strand_id
1 'polypeptide(L)'
;MARRYGRSGGSGPGCVLLVLILVLYVMLGYLLSLPVLIPDALASQEPPLHATLPQLGILVALSYGAALGVDWSAGRGGRRRGPRWAVPLRAAVLAGLASLVAALVGTFLVPRVFGPDPGWALAADVQCAVVGAVARAWYKVVRGRARHTSRGRAAAVGAKPAPGEVWLALVPYRERDERSRHYCVILNARADHAEVLQITTKDKDGRPDHIRMGTDGWNRTGKPCWVEVGVAPRTVPYEDFLDDRAKGPCPPGTWRQIRRRQADLGPTRPPAGSSREAGVPAQRGPARRPGRWLGRLTGRSRV
;
A
#
# COMPACT_ATOMS: atom_id res chain seq x y z
N MET A 1 21.22 -23.03 26.09
CA MET A 1 21.38 -22.48 24.72
C MET A 1 20.20 -21.59 24.38
N ALA A 2 20.29 -20.30 24.69
CA ALA A 2 19.22 -19.32 24.44
C ALA A 2 19.39 -18.71 23.05
N ARG A 3 18.51 -19.04 22.10
CA ARG A 3 18.42 -18.35 20.80
C ARG A 3 17.67 -17.04 20.98
N ARG A 4 18.39 -15.92 20.92
CA ARG A 4 17.82 -14.59 20.70
C ARG A 4 17.29 -14.51 19.27
N TYR A 5 15.98 -14.56 19.10
CA TYR A 5 15.35 -14.12 17.85
C TYR A 5 15.10 -12.61 17.94
N GLY A 6 15.92 -11.85 17.22
CA GLY A 6 15.73 -10.43 17.00
C GLY A 6 14.42 -10.18 16.26
N ARG A 7 13.56 -9.36 16.88
CA ARG A 7 12.40 -8.72 16.26
C ARG A 7 12.86 -7.85 15.09
N SER A 8 12.54 -8.23 13.86
CA SER A 8 12.41 -7.26 12.76
C SER A 8 11.03 -6.63 12.84
N GLY A 9 10.98 -5.43 13.41
CA GLY A 9 9.77 -4.60 13.42
C GLY A 9 9.33 -4.30 11.99
N GLY A 10 8.03 -4.44 11.75
CA GLY A 10 7.37 -3.96 10.54
C GLY A 10 7.62 -2.47 10.40
N SER A 11 8.62 -2.13 9.61
CA SER A 11 8.90 -0.77 9.23
C SER A 11 7.92 -0.41 8.13
N GLY A 12 7.07 0.59 8.37
CA GLY A 12 6.64 1.43 7.25
C GLY A 12 7.87 1.87 6.46
N PRO A 13 7.73 2.34 5.20
CA PRO A 13 8.89 2.74 4.42
C PRO A 13 9.74 3.67 5.28
N GLY A 14 10.92 3.19 5.71
CA GLY A 14 11.69 3.88 6.75
C GLY A 14 11.99 5.30 6.28
N CYS A 15 12.29 6.22 7.20
CA CYS A 15 12.59 7.60 6.83
C CYS A 15 13.61 7.68 5.67
N VAL A 16 14.58 6.76 5.63
CA VAL A 16 15.53 6.58 4.52
C VAL A 16 14.85 6.28 3.19
N LEU A 17 13.88 5.36 3.14
CA LEU A 17 13.13 5.05 1.91
C LEU A 17 12.27 6.23 1.47
N LEU A 18 11.67 6.98 2.41
CA LEU A 18 10.90 8.18 2.09
C LEU A 18 11.78 9.28 1.51
N VAL A 19 12.98 9.49 2.07
CA VAL A 19 13.98 10.42 1.54
C VAL A 19 14.46 9.98 0.15
N LEU A 20 14.79 8.70 -0.04
CA LEU A 20 15.19 8.18 -1.35
C LEU A 20 14.10 8.38 -2.41
N ILE A 21 12.84 8.16 -2.03
CA ILE A 21 11.68 8.41 -2.90
C ILE A 21 11.56 9.90 -3.23
N LEU A 22 11.74 10.79 -2.26
CA LEU A 22 11.70 12.23 -2.47
C LEU A 22 12.83 12.68 -3.41
N VAL A 23 14.06 12.22 -3.17
CA VAL A 23 15.22 12.50 -4.02
C VAL A 23 14.98 12.00 -5.45
N LEU A 24 14.45 10.79 -5.61
CA LEU A 24 14.09 10.25 -6.92
C LEU A 24 13.09 11.14 -7.65
N TYR A 25 12.09 11.71 -6.95
CA TYR A 25 11.13 12.62 -7.56
C TYR A 25 11.72 13.97 -7.93
N VAL A 26 12.64 14.50 -7.11
CA VAL A 26 13.37 15.73 -7.45
C VAL A 26 14.23 15.50 -8.69
N MET A 27 14.99 14.40 -8.75
CA MET A 27 15.76 14.01 -9.94
C MET A 27 14.89 13.82 -11.18
N LEU A 28 13.73 13.18 -11.03
CA LEU A 28 12.76 13.05 -12.11
C LEU A 28 12.20 14.41 -12.56
N GLY A 29 11.99 15.33 -11.62
CA GLY A 29 11.62 16.72 -11.89
C GLY A 29 12.63 17.43 -12.78
N TYR A 30 13.94 17.30 -12.46
CA TYR A 30 15.01 17.83 -13.32
C TYR A 30 14.92 17.30 -14.74
N LEU A 31 14.86 15.97 -14.92
CA LEU A 31 14.79 15.37 -16.26
C LEU A 31 13.59 15.88 -17.07
N LEU A 32 12.43 16.02 -16.43
CA LEU A 32 11.22 16.50 -17.10
C LEU A 32 11.28 17.98 -17.47
N SER A 33 12.00 18.78 -16.67
CA SER A 33 12.14 20.23 -16.84
C SER A 33 13.30 20.67 -17.74
N LEU A 34 14.15 19.74 -18.20
CA LEU A 34 15.30 20.02 -19.08
C LEU A 34 14.99 20.90 -20.31
N PRO A 35 13.86 20.73 -21.02
CA PRO A 35 13.54 21.56 -22.18
C PRO A 35 13.34 23.04 -21.86
N VAL A 36 13.13 23.39 -20.58
CA VAL A 36 12.91 24.77 -20.12
C VAL A 36 14.14 25.29 -19.38
N LEU A 37 14.72 24.50 -18.46
CA LEU A 37 15.86 24.94 -17.66
C LEU A 37 17.11 25.22 -18.47
N ILE A 38 17.43 24.37 -19.45
CA ILE A 38 18.68 24.50 -20.20
C ILE A 38 18.68 25.74 -21.12
N PRO A 39 17.63 26.01 -21.91
CA PRO A 39 17.58 27.23 -22.70
C PRO A 39 17.61 28.51 -21.86
N ASP A 40 16.95 28.51 -20.71
CA ASP A 40 16.91 29.66 -19.79
C ASP A 40 18.30 29.93 -19.18
N ALA A 41 18.99 28.87 -18.74
CA ALA A 41 20.36 28.97 -18.23
C ALA A 41 21.40 29.35 -19.29
N LEU A 42 21.17 28.99 -20.57
CA LEU A 42 22.01 29.42 -21.69
C LEU A 42 21.78 30.90 -22.02
N ALA A 43 20.53 31.37 -21.94
CA ALA A 43 20.17 32.75 -22.18
C ALA A 43 20.74 33.71 -21.10
N SER A 44 20.98 33.22 -19.89
CA SER A 44 21.56 33.99 -18.79
C SER A 44 23.10 34.09 -18.81
N GLN A 45 23.78 33.49 -19.79
CA GLN A 45 25.24 33.60 -19.92
C GLN A 45 25.64 34.94 -20.56
N GLU A 46 26.86 35.42 -20.28
CA GLU A 46 27.48 36.53 -20.99
C GLU A 46 28.67 36.01 -21.81
N PRO A 47 28.63 36.02 -23.17
CA PRO A 47 27.52 36.42 -24.04
C PRO A 47 26.35 35.41 -24.06
N PRO A 48 25.11 35.85 -24.39
CA PRO A 48 23.94 34.99 -24.38
C PRO A 48 24.05 33.90 -25.44
N LEU A 49 23.86 32.65 -25.01
CA LEU A 49 23.88 31.47 -25.86
C LEU A 49 22.45 31.00 -26.13
N HIS A 50 22.18 30.54 -27.34
CA HIS A 50 20.88 29.98 -27.71
C HIS A 50 21.02 28.49 -28.04
N ALA A 51 20.09 27.69 -27.53
CA ALA A 51 20.00 26.29 -27.88
C ALA A 51 19.64 26.14 -29.36
N THR A 52 20.42 25.36 -30.09
CA THR A 52 20.12 25.02 -31.49
C THR A 52 18.89 24.11 -31.57
N LEU A 53 18.17 24.14 -32.71
CA LEU A 53 17.03 23.23 -32.97
C LEU A 53 17.34 21.74 -32.68
N PRO A 54 18.47 21.15 -33.11
CA PRO A 54 18.78 19.76 -32.77
C PRO A 54 18.99 19.55 -31.26
N GLN A 55 19.59 20.50 -30.55
CA GLN A 55 19.77 20.42 -29.10
C GLN A 55 18.42 20.45 -28.37
N LEU A 56 17.50 21.31 -28.79
CA LEU A 56 16.12 21.34 -28.25
C LEU A 56 15.40 20.01 -28.49
N GLY A 57 15.57 19.41 -29.66
CA GLY A 57 15.03 18.08 -29.97
C GLY A 57 15.53 17.00 -29.00
N ILE A 58 16.81 17.01 -28.66
CA ILE A 58 17.41 16.06 -27.70
C ILE A 58 16.82 16.27 -26.29
N LEU A 59 16.69 17.51 -25.82
CA LEU A 59 16.13 17.82 -24.51
C LEU A 59 14.67 17.34 -24.38
N VAL A 60 13.86 17.59 -25.42
CA VAL A 60 12.47 17.12 -25.49
C VAL A 60 12.41 15.60 -25.52
N ALA A 61 13.30 14.94 -26.27
CA ALA A 61 13.36 13.47 -26.32
C ALA A 61 13.73 12.85 -24.97
N LEU A 62 14.67 13.45 -24.22
CA LEU A 62 15.04 13.01 -22.88
C LEU A 62 13.88 13.16 -21.88
N SER A 63 13.21 14.32 -21.89
CA SER A 63 12.03 14.57 -21.05
C SER A 63 10.89 13.58 -21.37
N TYR A 64 10.63 13.35 -22.66
CA TYR A 64 9.66 12.37 -23.12
C TYR A 64 10.03 10.93 -22.72
N GLY A 65 11.30 10.56 -22.80
CA GLY A 65 11.81 9.26 -22.34
C GLY A 65 11.60 9.03 -20.85
N ALA A 66 11.84 10.05 -20.02
CA ALA A 66 11.54 10.01 -18.60
C ALA A 66 10.04 9.84 -18.32
N ALA A 67 9.19 10.60 -19.04
CA ALA A 67 7.73 10.48 -18.94
C ALA A 67 7.22 9.07 -19.34
N LEU A 68 7.80 8.47 -20.39
CA LEU A 68 7.55 7.09 -20.78
C LEU A 68 7.92 6.10 -19.67
N GLY A 69 9.08 6.30 -19.03
CA GLY A 69 9.53 5.47 -17.91
C GLY A 69 8.55 5.50 -16.73
N VAL A 70 8.04 6.68 -16.38
CA VAL A 70 7.02 6.87 -15.35
C VAL A 70 5.74 6.13 -15.72
N ASP A 71 5.23 6.33 -16.93
CA ASP A 71 3.99 5.71 -17.39
C ASP A 71 4.09 4.18 -17.48
N TRP A 72 5.22 3.68 -17.97
CA TRP A 72 5.52 2.25 -18.05
C TRP A 72 5.64 1.62 -16.66
N SER A 73 6.31 2.28 -15.71
CA SER A 73 6.43 1.79 -14.33
C SER A 73 5.07 1.74 -13.61
N ALA A 74 4.17 2.68 -13.91
CA ALA A 74 2.82 2.70 -13.37
C ALA A 74 1.96 1.53 -13.88
N GLY A 75 2.24 1.05 -15.10
CA GLY A 75 1.55 -0.08 -15.74
C GLY A 75 2.11 -1.47 -15.43
N ARG A 76 3.32 -1.60 -14.88
CA ARG A 76 3.99 -2.90 -14.65
C ARG A 76 3.25 -3.87 -13.71
N GLY A 77 2.34 -3.37 -12.86
CA GLY A 77 1.62 -4.17 -11.87
C GLY A 77 0.25 -4.72 -12.30
N GLY A 78 -0.26 -4.36 -13.48
CA GLY A 78 -1.60 -4.74 -13.94
C GLY A 78 -1.57 -5.43 -15.30
N ARG A 79 -2.13 -6.64 -15.40
CA ARG A 79 -2.10 -7.50 -16.60
C ARG A 79 -2.92 -7.00 -17.81
N ARG A 80 -3.28 -5.72 -17.89
CA ARG A 80 -4.00 -5.17 -19.06
C ARG A 80 -3.18 -4.06 -19.70
N ARG A 81 -2.50 -4.43 -20.79
CA ARG A 81 -2.05 -3.50 -21.82
C ARG A 81 -3.30 -2.83 -22.38
N GLY A 82 -3.52 -1.55 -22.07
CA GLY A 82 -4.40 -0.71 -22.86
C GLY A 82 -3.93 -0.66 -24.32
N PRO A 83 -4.61 0.09 -25.20
CA PRO A 83 -4.12 0.28 -26.56
C PRO A 83 -2.65 0.71 -26.52
N ARG A 84 -1.78 0.02 -27.25
CA ARG A 84 -0.31 0.25 -27.16
C ARG A 84 0.07 1.70 -27.48
N TRP A 85 -0.78 2.41 -28.23
CA TRP A 85 -0.66 3.84 -28.54
C TRP A 85 -1.05 4.78 -27.39
N ALA A 86 -1.76 4.30 -26.37
CA ALA A 86 -2.18 5.15 -25.25
C ALA A 86 -1.02 5.53 -24.33
N VAL A 87 0.02 4.69 -24.25
CA VAL A 87 1.24 4.96 -23.47
C VAL A 87 2.06 6.13 -24.04
N PRO A 88 2.44 6.13 -25.33
CA PRO A 88 3.18 7.26 -25.90
C PRO A 88 2.39 8.56 -25.87
N LEU A 89 1.08 8.53 -26.16
CA LEU A 89 0.23 9.72 -26.07
C LEU A 89 0.19 10.31 -24.65
N ARG A 90 0.03 9.46 -23.63
CA ARG A 90 0.02 9.88 -22.23
C ARG A 90 1.36 10.41 -21.77
N ALA A 91 2.45 9.80 -22.20
CA ALA A 91 3.80 10.29 -21.94
C ALA A 91 4.02 11.66 -22.58
N ALA A 92 3.52 11.89 -23.80
CA ALA A 92 3.61 13.19 -24.47
C ALA A 92 2.83 14.26 -23.70
N VAL A 93 1.61 13.93 -23.23
CA VAL A 93 0.81 14.82 -22.37
C VAL A 93 1.54 15.15 -21.07
N LEU A 94 2.15 14.16 -20.41
CA LEU A 94 2.91 14.39 -19.19
C LEU A 94 4.13 15.28 -19.42
N ALA A 95 4.91 15.03 -20.48
CA ALA A 95 6.09 15.83 -20.81
C ALA A 95 5.71 17.28 -21.16
N GLY A 96 4.63 17.47 -21.93
CA GLY A 96 4.10 18.79 -22.25
C GLY A 96 3.58 19.54 -21.01
N LEU A 97 2.81 18.86 -20.16
CA LEU A 97 2.32 19.42 -18.89
C LEU A 97 3.47 19.80 -17.96
N ALA A 98 4.49 18.95 -17.84
CA ALA A 98 5.67 19.21 -17.03
C ALA A 98 6.45 20.43 -17.53
N SER A 99 6.61 20.56 -18.84
CA SER A 99 7.27 21.72 -19.47
C SER A 99 6.46 23.00 -19.25
N LEU A 100 5.13 22.95 -19.39
CA LEU A 100 4.26 24.09 -19.12
C LEU A 100 4.31 24.52 -17.64
N VAL A 101 4.23 23.55 -16.71
CA VAL A 101 4.33 23.83 -15.26
C VAL A 101 5.69 24.41 -14.92
N ALA A 102 6.76 23.86 -15.49
CA ALA A 102 8.11 24.38 -15.32
C ALA A 102 8.18 25.86 -15.72
N ALA A 103 7.73 26.20 -16.92
CA ALA A 103 7.71 27.57 -17.43
C ALA A 103 6.88 28.51 -16.54
N LEU A 104 5.66 28.10 -16.13
CA LEU A 104 4.80 28.91 -15.27
C LEU A 104 5.38 29.13 -13.87
N VAL A 105 6.04 28.11 -13.30
CA VAL A 105 6.68 28.22 -11.98
C VAL A 105 7.85 29.19 -12.04
N GLY A 106 8.73 29.05 -13.05
CA GLY A 106 9.89 29.94 -13.23
C GLY A 106 9.47 31.39 -13.49
N THR A 107 8.46 31.63 -14.33
CA THR A 107 8.03 33.00 -14.69
C THR A 107 7.13 33.67 -13.66
N PHE A 108 6.26 32.93 -12.96
CA PHE A 108 5.23 33.55 -12.11
C PHE A 108 5.34 33.21 -10.63
N LEU A 109 5.70 31.97 -10.27
CA LEU A 109 5.69 31.53 -8.87
C LEU A 109 6.96 31.95 -8.15
N VAL A 110 8.11 31.66 -8.74
CA VAL A 110 9.42 31.94 -8.16
C VAL A 110 9.61 33.45 -7.90
N PRO A 111 9.34 34.36 -8.86
CA PRO A 111 9.49 35.79 -8.63
C PRO A 111 8.52 36.35 -7.59
N ARG A 112 7.31 35.78 -7.49
CA ARG A 112 6.32 36.19 -6.50
C ARG A 112 6.69 35.79 -5.08
N VAL A 113 7.32 34.64 -4.89
CA VAL A 113 7.60 34.09 -3.56
C VAL A 113 8.95 34.55 -3.04
N PHE A 114 9.95 34.65 -3.92
CA PHE A 114 11.35 34.86 -3.52
C PHE A 114 11.92 36.21 -3.99
N GLY A 115 11.11 37.04 -4.66
CA GLY A 115 11.54 38.32 -5.21
C GLY A 115 12.11 38.21 -6.64
N PRO A 116 12.50 39.34 -7.25
CA PRO A 116 12.88 39.40 -8.67
C PRO A 116 14.12 38.58 -9.02
N ASP A 117 15.09 38.46 -8.10
CA ASP A 117 16.36 37.76 -8.34
C ASP A 117 16.69 36.72 -7.25
N PRO A 118 15.98 35.57 -7.22
CA PRO A 118 16.13 34.57 -6.16
C PRO A 118 17.38 33.68 -6.31
N GLY A 119 18.19 33.92 -7.34
CA GLY A 119 19.30 33.06 -7.73
C GLY A 119 18.85 31.85 -8.54
N TRP A 120 19.59 31.55 -9.61
CA TRP A 120 19.24 30.52 -10.59
C TRP A 120 19.09 29.12 -9.97
N ALA A 121 19.91 28.80 -8.96
CA ALA A 121 19.87 27.49 -8.28
C ALA A 121 18.58 27.30 -7.48
N LEU A 122 18.18 28.30 -6.69
CA LEU A 122 16.95 28.24 -5.89
C LEU A 122 15.71 28.17 -6.80
N ALA A 123 15.70 28.96 -7.88
CA ALA A 123 14.64 28.94 -8.88
C ALA A 123 14.48 27.56 -9.52
N ALA A 124 15.60 26.96 -9.95
CA ALA A 124 15.63 25.63 -10.56
C ALA A 124 15.17 24.54 -9.57
N ASP A 125 15.61 24.59 -8.32
CA ASP A 125 15.25 23.61 -7.30
C ASP A 125 13.74 23.61 -7.00
N VAL A 126 13.16 24.81 -6.84
CA VAL A 126 11.71 24.97 -6.63
C VAL A 126 10.93 24.47 -7.84
N GLN A 127 11.36 24.83 -9.04
CA GLN A 127 10.74 24.37 -10.29
C GLN A 127 10.76 22.84 -10.40
N CYS A 128 11.90 22.21 -10.16
CA CYS A 128 12.05 20.75 -10.21
C CYS A 128 11.21 20.04 -9.15
N ALA A 129 11.13 20.58 -7.93
CA ALA A 129 10.30 20.02 -6.87
C ALA A 129 8.81 20.02 -7.26
N VAL A 130 8.30 21.13 -7.84
CA VAL A 130 6.91 21.23 -8.29
C VAL A 130 6.64 20.26 -9.44
N VAL A 131 7.52 20.20 -10.44
CA VAL A 131 7.39 19.26 -11.58
C VAL A 131 7.43 17.80 -11.10
N GLY A 132 8.32 17.47 -10.17
CA GLY A 132 8.38 16.15 -9.54
C GLY A 132 7.09 15.78 -8.79
N ALA A 133 6.47 16.74 -8.12
CA ALA A 133 5.17 16.56 -7.47
C ALA A 133 4.04 16.29 -8.48
N VAL A 134 4.03 17.01 -9.61
CA VAL A 134 3.10 16.77 -10.73
C VAL A 134 3.28 15.37 -11.31
N ALA A 135 4.52 14.94 -11.55
CA ALA A 135 4.82 13.59 -12.03
C ALA A 135 4.34 12.50 -11.05
N ARG A 136 4.50 12.73 -9.74
CA ARG A 136 3.99 11.83 -8.68
C ARG A 136 2.45 11.78 -8.67
N ALA A 137 1.79 12.93 -8.82
CA ALA A 137 0.34 12.99 -8.91
C ALA A 137 -0.17 12.23 -10.14
N TRP A 138 0.46 12.44 -11.30
CA TRP A 138 0.19 11.71 -12.53
C TRP A 138 0.33 10.20 -12.34
N TYR A 139 1.46 9.75 -11.77
CA TYR A 139 1.70 8.34 -11.46
C TYR A 139 0.57 7.74 -10.61
N LYS A 140 0.11 8.46 -9.57
CA LYS A 140 -1.00 8.01 -8.72
C LYS A 140 -2.32 7.96 -9.48
N VAL A 141 -2.62 8.96 -10.31
CA VAL A 141 -3.85 9.00 -11.12
C VAL A 141 -3.89 7.86 -12.12
N VAL A 142 -2.80 7.65 -12.84
CA VAL A 142 -2.65 6.54 -13.79
C VAL A 142 -2.83 5.19 -13.10
N ARG A 143 -2.11 4.98 -12.00
CA ARG A 143 -2.18 3.73 -11.23
C ARG A 143 -3.56 3.53 -10.60
N GLY A 144 -4.22 4.61 -10.18
CA GLY A 144 -5.59 4.60 -9.65
C GLY A 144 -6.64 4.30 -10.71
N ARG A 145 -6.55 4.91 -11.90
CA ARG A 145 -7.44 4.63 -13.03
C ARG A 145 -7.33 3.19 -13.51
N ALA A 146 -6.12 2.62 -13.53
CA ALA A 146 -5.93 1.19 -13.81
C ALA A 146 -6.68 0.28 -12.81
N ARG A 147 -6.77 0.68 -11.53
CA ARG A 147 -7.55 -0.01 -10.49
C ARG A 147 -9.06 0.25 -10.56
N HIS A 148 -9.48 1.39 -11.12
CA HIS A 148 -10.89 1.74 -11.24
C HIS A 148 -11.55 1.08 -12.46
N THR A 149 -10.82 0.98 -13.57
CA THR A 149 -11.30 0.28 -14.77
C THR A 149 -11.36 -1.24 -14.58
N SER A 150 -10.51 -1.81 -13.72
CA SER A 150 -10.61 -3.22 -13.32
C SER A 150 -11.87 -3.51 -12.48
N ARG A 151 -12.31 -2.58 -11.61
CA ARG A 151 -13.62 -2.67 -10.92
C ARG A 151 -14.80 -2.69 -11.89
N GLY A 152 -14.80 -1.80 -12.88
CA GLY A 152 -15.86 -1.73 -13.89
C GLY A 152 -15.94 -2.99 -14.77
N ARG A 153 -14.78 -3.62 -15.05
CA ARG A 153 -14.72 -4.84 -15.86
C ARG A 153 -14.96 -6.12 -15.06
N ALA A 154 -14.61 -6.17 -13.77
CA ALA A 154 -15.02 -7.27 -12.87
C ALA A 154 -16.53 -7.26 -12.56
N ALA A 155 -17.23 -6.13 -12.75
CA ALA A 155 -18.69 -6.10 -12.76
C ALA A 155 -19.29 -6.54 -14.11
N ALA A 156 -18.54 -6.39 -15.21
CA ALA A 156 -18.99 -6.71 -16.57
C ALA A 156 -18.53 -8.08 -17.10
N VAL A 157 -17.59 -8.75 -16.41
CA VAL A 157 -17.04 -10.06 -16.76
C VAL A 157 -17.00 -10.90 -15.48
N GLY A 158 -18.06 -11.68 -15.25
CA GLY A 158 -18.15 -12.64 -14.14
C GLY A 158 -18.50 -12.02 -12.78
N ALA A 159 -19.27 -12.75 -11.97
CA ALA A 159 -19.65 -12.29 -10.63
C ALA A 159 -18.39 -12.05 -9.77
N LYS A 160 -18.41 -10.96 -9.00
CA LYS A 160 -17.40 -10.66 -7.98
C LYS A 160 -17.20 -11.88 -7.07
N PRO A 161 -15.94 -12.27 -6.76
CA PRO A 161 -15.67 -13.43 -5.89
C PRO A 161 -16.51 -13.37 -4.62
N ALA A 162 -17.32 -14.41 -4.40
CA ALA A 162 -18.26 -14.49 -3.30
C ALA A 162 -17.71 -15.35 -2.15
N PRO A 163 -18.06 -15.06 -0.88
CA PRO A 163 -17.68 -15.88 0.25
C PRO A 163 -18.02 -17.36 0.06
N GLY A 164 -17.06 -18.24 0.33
CA GLY A 164 -17.21 -19.68 0.17
C GLY A 164 -16.88 -20.21 -1.23
N GLU A 165 -16.51 -19.35 -2.18
CA GLU A 165 -16.04 -19.82 -3.50
C GLU A 165 -14.54 -20.14 -3.49
N VAL A 166 -14.13 -21.04 -4.39
CA VAL A 166 -12.73 -21.37 -4.65
C VAL A 166 -12.25 -20.71 -5.92
N TRP A 167 -11.15 -19.97 -5.82
CA TRP A 167 -10.57 -19.20 -6.93
C TRP A 167 -9.08 -19.45 -7.07
N LEU A 168 -8.56 -19.22 -8.27
CA LEU A 168 -7.13 -19.18 -8.52
C LEU A 168 -6.66 -17.72 -8.52
N ALA A 169 -5.66 -17.40 -7.70
CA ALA A 169 -5.15 -16.04 -7.58
C ALA A 169 -3.63 -15.99 -7.34
N LEU A 170 -3.04 -14.80 -7.50
CA LEU A 170 -1.71 -14.47 -7.02
C LEU A 170 -1.80 -14.06 -5.54
N VAL A 171 -1.56 -15.02 -4.67
CA VAL A 171 -1.66 -14.84 -3.22
C VAL A 171 -0.30 -14.38 -2.67
N PRO A 172 -0.23 -13.29 -1.89
CA PRO A 172 1.02 -12.81 -1.32
C PRO A 172 1.56 -13.76 -0.24
N TYR A 173 2.88 -13.90 -0.17
CA TYR A 173 3.53 -14.53 0.97
C TYR A 173 3.37 -13.63 2.22
N ARG A 174 3.41 -14.23 3.42
CA ARG A 174 3.29 -13.44 4.66
C ARG A 174 4.58 -12.72 5.04
N GLU A 175 5.72 -13.30 4.68
CA GLU A 175 7.05 -12.84 5.12
C GLU A 175 7.80 -12.07 4.02
N ARG A 176 7.28 -12.09 2.78
CA ARG A 176 7.93 -11.50 1.60
C ARG A 176 6.88 -10.80 0.75
N ASP A 177 7.30 -9.74 0.07
CA ASP A 177 6.45 -8.98 -0.86
C ASP A 177 6.16 -9.72 -2.18
N GLU A 178 6.69 -10.93 -2.32
CA GLU A 178 6.45 -11.82 -3.45
C GLU A 178 5.04 -12.41 -3.42
N ARG A 179 4.52 -12.72 -4.60
CA ARG A 179 3.20 -13.34 -4.80
C ARG A 179 3.36 -14.62 -5.59
N SER A 180 2.53 -15.60 -5.27
CA SER A 180 2.54 -16.89 -5.97
C SER A 180 1.15 -17.37 -6.32
N ARG A 181 1.09 -18.15 -7.39
CA ARG A 181 -0.15 -18.73 -7.89
C ARG A 181 -0.64 -19.80 -6.92
N HIS A 182 -1.80 -19.57 -6.30
CA HIS A 182 -2.44 -20.52 -5.40
C HIS A 182 -3.94 -20.57 -5.63
N TYR A 183 -4.52 -21.75 -5.39
CA TYR A 183 -5.96 -21.83 -5.13
C TYR A 183 -6.24 -21.23 -3.75
N CYS A 184 -7.37 -20.57 -3.61
CA CYS A 184 -7.77 -19.93 -2.38
C CYS A 184 -9.29 -19.96 -2.20
N VAL A 185 -9.73 -19.97 -0.94
CA VAL A 185 -11.14 -19.83 -0.57
C VAL A 185 -11.41 -18.37 -0.22
N ILE A 186 -12.47 -17.79 -0.78
CA ILE A 186 -12.92 -16.44 -0.42
C ILE A 186 -13.56 -16.49 0.96
N LEU A 187 -13.00 -15.75 1.92
CA LEU A 187 -13.58 -15.61 3.25
C LEU A 187 -14.60 -14.47 3.28
N ASN A 188 -14.20 -13.29 2.81
CA ASN A 188 -15.04 -12.10 2.73
C ASN A 188 -14.73 -11.32 1.44
N ALA A 189 -15.77 -10.74 0.83
CA ALA A 189 -15.63 -9.84 -0.30
C ALA A 189 -15.75 -8.38 0.19
N ARG A 190 -14.67 -7.59 0.06
CA ARG A 190 -14.65 -6.16 0.41
C ARG A 190 -14.87 -5.31 -0.83
N ALA A 191 -14.83 -3.98 -0.70
CA ALA A 191 -15.10 -3.07 -1.81
C ALA A 191 -13.98 -3.04 -2.88
N ASP A 192 -12.73 -3.30 -2.50
CA ASP A 192 -11.52 -3.25 -3.35
C ASP A 192 -10.74 -4.56 -3.41
N HIS A 193 -10.96 -5.47 -2.46
CA HIS A 193 -10.22 -6.73 -2.35
C HIS A 193 -11.09 -7.86 -1.81
N ALA A 194 -10.59 -9.08 -1.91
CA ALA A 194 -11.10 -10.23 -1.17
C ALA A 194 -10.15 -10.61 -0.05
N GLU A 195 -10.70 -11.00 1.09
CA GLU A 195 -9.97 -11.72 2.12
C GLU A 195 -10.01 -13.21 1.77
N VAL A 196 -8.85 -13.85 1.66
CA VAL A 196 -8.74 -15.22 1.18
C VAL A 196 -7.91 -16.10 2.10
N LEU A 197 -8.22 -17.39 2.10
CA LEU A 197 -7.44 -18.44 2.76
C LEU A 197 -6.76 -19.29 1.69
N GLN A 198 -5.46 -19.53 1.86
CA GLN A 198 -4.66 -20.26 0.90
C GLN A 198 -4.97 -21.76 0.97
N ILE A 199 -5.04 -22.41 -0.20
CA ILE A 199 -5.13 -23.85 -0.33
C ILE A 199 -3.75 -24.41 -0.69
N THR A 200 -3.36 -25.48 -0.02
CA THR A 200 -2.15 -26.25 -0.31
C THR A 200 -2.51 -27.70 -0.65
N THR A 201 -1.75 -28.30 -1.56
CA THR A 201 -1.83 -29.73 -1.90
C THR A 201 -0.81 -30.56 -1.12
N LYS A 202 0.02 -29.93 -0.29
CA LYS A 202 0.96 -30.63 0.59
C LYS A 202 0.19 -31.15 1.80
N ASP A 203 0.50 -32.37 2.22
CA ASP A 203 -0.11 -32.98 3.40
C ASP A 203 0.10 -32.13 4.66
N LYS A 204 -1.00 -31.91 5.38
CA LYS A 204 -1.10 -31.17 6.64
C LYS A 204 -2.02 -31.89 7.63
N ASP A 205 -2.27 -33.18 7.45
CA ASP A 205 -3.04 -33.97 8.40
C ASP A 205 -2.39 -33.92 9.80
N GLY A 206 -3.24 -33.95 10.83
CA GLY A 206 -2.83 -33.79 12.23
C GLY A 206 -2.50 -32.36 12.67
N ARG A 207 -2.46 -31.36 11.76
CA ARG A 207 -2.17 -29.98 12.14
C ARG A 207 -3.44 -29.17 12.46
N PRO A 208 -3.50 -28.46 13.62
CA PRO A 208 -4.68 -27.72 14.04
C PRO A 208 -4.91 -26.42 13.24
N ASP A 209 -3.88 -25.92 12.55
CA ASP A 209 -3.94 -24.71 11.72
C ASP A 209 -4.42 -24.98 10.29
N HIS A 210 -4.72 -26.23 9.94
CA HIS A 210 -5.20 -26.63 8.62
C HIS A 210 -6.51 -27.41 8.72
N ILE A 211 -7.33 -27.32 7.68
CA ILE A 211 -8.52 -28.14 7.50
C ILE A 211 -8.37 -28.91 6.21
N ARG A 212 -8.52 -30.24 6.27
CA ARG A 212 -8.61 -31.08 5.07
C ARG A 212 -9.90 -30.75 4.31
N MET A 213 -9.74 -30.52 3.01
CA MET A 213 -10.80 -30.09 2.11
C MET A 213 -11.05 -31.17 1.06
N GLY A 214 -12.31 -31.58 0.94
CA GLY A 214 -12.76 -32.50 -0.10
C GLY A 214 -12.72 -31.89 -1.49
N THR A 215 -12.81 -32.74 -2.51
CA THR A 215 -12.80 -32.35 -3.92
C THR A 215 -14.24 -32.37 -4.47
N ASP A 216 -15.14 -31.59 -3.88
CA ASP A 216 -16.55 -31.51 -4.31
C ASP A 216 -16.69 -30.72 -5.63
N GLY A 217 -16.18 -31.29 -6.72
CA GLY A 217 -16.25 -30.73 -8.07
C GLY A 217 -15.30 -29.57 -8.38
N TRP A 218 -14.80 -28.85 -7.37
CA TRP A 218 -13.89 -27.71 -7.59
C TRP A 218 -12.45 -28.14 -8.00
N ASN A 219 -11.98 -29.31 -7.54
CA ASN A 219 -10.65 -29.83 -7.82
C ASN A 219 -10.73 -31.08 -8.71
N ARG A 220 -10.47 -30.90 -10.01
CA ARG A 220 -10.47 -31.99 -11.00
C ARG A 220 -9.36 -33.01 -10.84
N THR A 221 -8.31 -32.70 -10.07
CA THR A 221 -7.19 -33.64 -9.86
C THR A 221 -7.51 -34.74 -8.84
N GLY A 222 -8.58 -34.59 -8.06
CA GLY A 222 -8.94 -35.53 -6.99
C GLY A 222 -7.95 -35.57 -5.81
N LYS A 223 -6.85 -34.81 -5.86
CA LYS A 223 -5.84 -34.80 -4.79
C LYS A 223 -6.40 -34.18 -3.52
N PRO A 224 -6.12 -34.76 -2.33
CA PRO A 224 -6.47 -34.12 -1.08
C PRO A 224 -5.78 -32.75 -0.98
N CYS A 225 -6.52 -31.79 -0.45
CA CYS A 225 -6.07 -30.42 -0.29
C CYS A 225 -6.35 -29.96 1.14
N TRP A 226 -5.60 -28.95 1.59
CA TRP A 226 -5.76 -28.38 2.92
C TRP A 226 -5.89 -26.87 2.83
N VAL A 227 -6.84 -26.32 3.57
CA VAL A 227 -7.04 -24.87 3.73
C VAL A 227 -6.34 -24.42 4.99
N GLU A 228 -5.51 -23.39 4.88
CA GLU A 228 -4.84 -22.77 6.02
C GLU A 228 -5.85 -21.88 6.78
N VAL A 229 -6.08 -22.18 8.07
CA VAL A 229 -7.10 -21.51 8.90
C VAL A 229 -6.58 -21.02 10.25
N GLY A 230 -5.36 -21.38 10.68
CA GLY A 230 -4.81 -20.99 11.99
C GLY A 230 -4.25 -19.57 12.07
N VAL A 231 -4.53 -18.74 11.07
CA VAL A 231 -3.89 -17.45 10.83
C VAL A 231 -4.86 -16.50 10.14
N ALA A 232 -4.57 -15.20 10.23
CA ALA A 232 -5.36 -14.17 9.59
C ALA A 232 -5.46 -14.38 8.05
N PRO A 233 -6.61 -14.04 7.46
CA PRO A 233 -6.81 -14.13 6.02
C PRO A 233 -5.90 -13.15 5.28
N ARG A 234 -5.52 -13.52 4.06
CA ARG A 234 -4.71 -12.67 3.18
C ARG A 234 -5.61 -11.73 2.39
N THR A 235 -5.15 -10.49 2.23
CA THR A 235 -5.81 -9.52 1.35
C THR A 235 -5.33 -9.70 -0.09
N VAL A 236 -6.25 -10.01 -1.00
CA VAL A 236 -5.97 -10.19 -2.43
C VAL A 236 -6.83 -9.21 -3.24
N PRO A 237 -6.20 -8.23 -3.92
CA PRO A 237 -6.89 -7.34 -4.85
C PRO A 237 -7.61 -8.11 -5.96
N TYR A 238 -8.73 -7.57 -6.45
CA TYR A 238 -9.49 -8.25 -7.51
C TYR A 238 -8.70 -8.45 -8.81
N GLU A 239 -7.70 -7.61 -9.10
CA GLU A 239 -6.81 -7.77 -10.25
C GLU A 239 -5.87 -8.98 -10.18
N ASP A 240 -5.67 -9.55 -9.00
CA ASP A 240 -4.77 -10.70 -8.79
C ASP A 240 -5.48 -12.05 -8.96
N PHE A 241 -6.80 -12.04 -9.19
CA PHE A 241 -7.56 -13.23 -9.58
C PHE A 241 -7.27 -13.57 -11.04
N LEU A 242 -6.86 -14.82 -11.27
CA LEU A 242 -6.30 -15.25 -12.56
C LEU A 242 -7.36 -15.80 -13.52
N ASP A 243 -8.55 -16.09 -13.03
CA ASP A 243 -9.67 -16.59 -13.80
C ASP A 243 -10.86 -15.63 -13.71
N ASP A 244 -11.71 -15.63 -14.74
CA ASP A 244 -12.92 -14.80 -14.80
C ASP A 244 -14.13 -15.46 -14.08
N ARG A 245 -13.94 -16.66 -13.51
CA ARG A 245 -14.97 -17.40 -12.78
C ARG A 245 -14.37 -18.26 -11.67
N ALA A 246 -15.17 -18.52 -10.64
CA ALA A 246 -14.84 -19.49 -9.59
C ALA A 246 -14.58 -20.88 -10.19
N LYS A 247 -13.67 -21.64 -9.56
CA LYS A 247 -13.45 -23.06 -9.89
C LYS A 247 -14.55 -23.95 -9.36
N GLY A 248 -15.25 -23.50 -8.32
CA GLY A 248 -16.38 -24.18 -7.71
C GLY A 248 -16.59 -23.69 -6.28
N PRO A 249 -17.66 -24.16 -5.62
CA PRO A 249 -17.89 -23.88 -4.21
C PRO A 249 -16.90 -24.63 -3.32
N CYS A 250 -16.57 -24.04 -2.18
CA CYS A 250 -15.96 -24.75 -1.07
C CYS A 250 -16.95 -25.80 -0.54
N PRO A 251 -16.51 -27.06 -0.29
CA PRO A 251 -17.32 -28.08 0.35
C PRO A 251 -18.09 -27.52 1.56
N PRO A 252 -19.41 -27.69 1.66
CA PRO A 252 -20.21 -27.04 2.72
C PRO A 252 -19.74 -27.37 4.14
N GLY A 253 -19.27 -28.61 4.36
CA GLY A 253 -18.69 -29.03 5.64
C GLY A 253 -17.40 -28.27 5.97
N THR A 254 -16.46 -28.21 5.02
CA THR A 254 -15.22 -27.44 5.15
C THR A 254 -15.51 -25.96 5.36
N TRP A 255 -16.44 -25.37 4.59
CA TRP A 255 -16.79 -23.96 4.71
C TRP A 255 -17.35 -23.60 6.10
N ARG A 256 -18.25 -24.42 6.64
CA ARG A 256 -18.75 -24.24 8.02
C ARG A 256 -17.62 -24.29 9.04
N GLN A 257 -16.66 -25.19 8.87
CA GLN A 257 -15.54 -25.32 9.79
C GLN A 257 -14.57 -24.12 9.69
N ILE A 258 -14.30 -23.63 8.47
CA ILE A 258 -13.55 -22.39 8.23
C ILE A 258 -14.20 -21.21 8.96
N ARG A 259 -15.50 -21.01 8.77
CA ARG A 259 -16.24 -19.89 9.37
C ARG A 259 -16.19 -19.91 10.90
N ARG A 260 -16.29 -21.09 11.52
CA ARG A 260 -16.14 -21.24 12.98
C ARG A 260 -14.72 -20.86 13.42
N ARG A 261 -13.69 -21.49 12.85
CA ARG A 261 -12.30 -21.24 13.26
C ARG A 261 -11.85 -19.80 13.03
N GLN A 262 -12.33 -19.15 11.97
CA GLN A 262 -12.01 -17.73 11.70
C GLN A 262 -12.77 -16.78 12.63
N ALA A 263 -13.94 -17.15 13.12
CA ALA A 263 -14.62 -16.40 14.17
C ALA A 263 -13.87 -16.49 15.51
N ASP A 264 -13.33 -17.66 15.84
CA ASP A 264 -12.56 -17.90 17.07
C ASP A 264 -11.25 -17.10 17.12
N LEU A 265 -10.68 -16.74 15.97
CA LEU A 265 -9.51 -15.87 15.88
C LEU A 265 -9.83 -14.38 16.18
N GLY A 266 -11.11 -14.01 16.23
CA GLY A 266 -11.60 -12.65 16.45
C GLY A 266 -11.37 -11.71 15.25
N PRO A 267 -12.01 -10.52 15.22
CA PRO A 267 -11.67 -9.49 14.27
C PRO A 267 -10.21 -9.09 14.50
N THR A 268 -9.40 -9.13 13.44
CA THR A 268 -8.03 -8.60 13.45
C THR A 268 -8.07 -7.12 13.81
N ARG A 269 -7.95 -6.81 15.11
CA ARG A 269 -7.61 -5.47 15.58
C ARG A 269 -6.22 -5.18 14.99
N PRO A 270 -5.99 -4.03 14.31
CA PRO A 270 -4.62 -3.60 14.04
C PRO A 270 -3.85 -3.66 15.36
N PRO A 271 -2.56 -4.03 15.35
CA PRO A 271 -1.80 -4.31 16.57
C PRO A 271 -2.02 -3.16 17.54
N ALA A 272 -2.70 -3.45 18.66
CA ALA A 272 -2.94 -2.47 19.69
C ALA A 272 -1.57 -2.01 20.17
N GLY A 273 -1.24 -0.76 19.85
CA GLY A 273 -0.20 -0.02 20.56
C GLY A 273 -0.45 -0.22 22.05
N SER A 274 0.62 -0.55 22.75
CA SER A 274 0.68 -0.81 24.18
C SER A 274 -0.11 0.23 24.98
N SER A 275 -1.39 -0.06 25.24
CA SER A 275 -2.12 0.51 26.36
C SER A 275 -1.88 -0.43 27.55
N ARG A 276 -0.65 -0.43 28.05
CA ARG A 276 -0.34 -0.90 29.39
C ARG A 276 -0.41 0.32 30.30
N GLU A 277 -1.62 0.71 30.65
CA GLU A 277 -1.87 1.43 31.90
C GLU A 277 -3.32 1.20 32.34
N ALA A 278 -3.57 0.00 32.86
CA ALA A 278 -4.69 -0.24 33.75
C ALA A 278 -4.31 -1.40 34.67
N GLY A 279 -4.22 -1.10 35.97
CA GLY A 279 -4.44 -2.07 37.04
C GLY A 279 -3.20 -2.71 37.64
N VAL A 280 -2.44 -1.95 38.43
CA VAL A 280 -1.84 -2.52 39.65
C VAL A 280 -3.00 -2.89 40.58
N PRO A 281 -3.12 -4.14 41.07
CA PRO A 281 -4.10 -4.45 42.10
C PRO A 281 -3.63 -3.81 43.40
N ALA A 282 -4.36 -2.79 43.86
CA ALA A 282 -4.17 -2.19 45.17
C ALA A 282 -4.37 -3.27 46.25
N GLN A 283 -3.28 -3.59 46.95
CA GLN A 283 -3.31 -4.41 48.15
C GLN A 283 -4.22 -3.73 49.19
N ARG A 284 -5.28 -4.43 49.61
CA ARG A 284 -6.10 -4.05 50.77
C ARG A 284 -5.27 -4.26 52.05
N GLY A 285 -4.71 -3.18 52.57
CA GLY A 285 -4.25 -3.08 53.95
C GLY A 285 -5.43 -2.81 54.90
N PRO A 286 -5.29 -3.15 56.20
CA PRO A 286 -6.43 -3.30 57.12
C PRO A 286 -7.06 -1.96 57.53
N ALA A 287 -8.38 -2.02 57.72
CA ALA A 287 -9.23 -0.92 58.14
C ALA A 287 -8.78 -0.32 59.49
N ARG A 288 -8.33 0.94 59.47
CA ARG A 288 -8.27 1.79 60.66
C ARG A 288 -9.70 2.18 61.05
N ARG A 289 -10.15 1.69 62.20
CA ARG A 289 -11.38 2.12 62.88
C ARG A 289 -11.25 3.59 63.31
N PRO A 290 -12.22 4.48 63.00
CA PRO A 290 -12.36 5.74 63.71
C PRO A 290 -13.08 5.53 65.05
N GLY A 291 -12.71 6.39 66.01
CA GLY A 291 -12.89 6.20 67.45
C GLY A 291 -14.32 6.18 67.96
N ARG A 292 -14.53 5.30 68.93
CA ARG A 292 -15.73 5.25 69.77
C ARG A 292 -15.47 6.12 70.99
N TRP A 293 -16.03 7.33 70.99
CA TRP A 293 -16.20 8.12 72.20
C TRP A 293 -17.27 7.44 73.07
N LEU A 294 -16.85 6.87 74.20
CA LEU A 294 -17.72 6.57 75.32
C LEU A 294 -16.93 6.95 76.57
N GLY A 295 -17.31 8.10 77.12
CA GLY A 295 -16.80 8.60 78.38
C GLY A 295 -17.08 7.62 79.51
N ARG A 296 -16.10 7.50 80.40
CA ARG A 296 -16.29 6.99 81.75
C ARG A 296 -15.56 7.94 82.69
N LEU A 297 -16.27 8.97 83.13
CA LEU A 297 -15.91 9.71 84.33
C LEU A 297 -16.19 8.79 85.53
N THR A 298 -15.11 8.32 86.14
CA THR A 298 -15.10 7.78 87.49
C THR A 298 -15.40 8.90 88.48
N GLY A 299 -16.54 8.81 89.16
CA GLY A 299 -16.88 9.63 90.30
C GLY A 299 -17.55 8.78 91.37
N ARG A 300 -16.75 8.11 92.20
CA ARG A 300 -17.20 7.49 93.44
C ARG A 300 -16.18 7.83 94.52
N SER A 301 -16.48 8.86 95.29
CA SER A 301 -15.92 9.08 96.62
C SER A 301 -17.10 9.39 97.54
N ARG A 302 -17.47 8.41 98.37
CA ARG A 302 -18.05 8.64 99.69
C ARG A 302 -16.89 8.40 100.66
N VAL A 303 -16.44 9.43 101.37
CA VAL A 303 -16.57 9.61 102.82
C VAL A 303 -16.52 11.12 103.05
#